data_AF-A0A1F5IT14-F1
#
_entry.id   AF-A0A1F5IT14-F1
#
_cell.length_a   1.000
_cell.length_b   1.000
_cell.length_c   1.000
_cell.angle_alpha   90.00
_cell.angle_beta   90.00
_cell.angle_gamma   90.00
#
_symmetry.space_group_name_H-M   'P 1'
#
loop_
_entity.id
_entity.type
_entity.pdbx_description
1 polymer ?
#
loop_
_entity_poly.entity_id
_entity_poly.type
_entity_poly.pdbx_seq_one_letter_code
_entity_poly.pdbx_strand_id
1 'polypeptide(L)'
;MERWGNDTFSSPDPREEVLFAVREHDCGWKEWDSSPKINPENGYPANFMEMESSDQSGIWRRSFESHSDEHPYASALVALHFARFNRKILIKDHSDLNAKLLEGAIDRFVSDKLGMEHSKPGSIPREVKINLRLLQVVDIISLALCHGWESMEIADVPVDYGGNSARLVLKSEDGFNFTISPYPFSGTTLELRVQARKLGRRSYSGNEDLRRSLGSAPYAALDFTIRKG
;
A
#
# COMPACT_ATOMS: atom_id res chain seq x y z
N MET A 1 3.97 0.97 11.03
CA MET A 1 3.71 -0.37 11.60
C MET A 1 4.58 -0.70 12.82
N GLU A 2 5.86 -0.31 12.87
CA GLU A 2 6.77 -0.69 13.97
C GLU A 2 6.28 -0.34 15.37
N ARG A 3 5.53 0.77 15.49
CA ARG A 3 4.91 1.25 16.74
C ARG A 3 3.47 0.81 16.91
N TRP A 4 2.90 0.00 16.02
CA TRP A 4 1.52 -0.48 16.12
C TRP A 4 1.36 -1.44 17.30
N GLY A 5 0.32 -1.22 18.09
CA GLY A 5 -0.03 -2.02 19.26
C GLY A 5 0.08 -1.26 20.58
N ASN A 6 -0.86 -1.52 21.49
CA ASN A 6 -0.97 -0.99 22.85
C ASN A 6 -1.99 -1.83 23.66
N ASP A 7 -2.48 -1.33 24.80
CA ASP A 7 -3.46 -2.04 25.65
C ASP A 7 -4.80 -2.31 24.95
N THR A 8 -5.11 -1.60 23.86
CA THR A 8 -6.32 -1.79 23.05
C THR A 8 -6.02 -2.58 21.78
N PHE A 9 -4.98 -2.20 21.03
CA PHE A 9 -4.64 -2.83 19.75
C PHE A 9 -3.56 -3.89 19.93
N SER A 10 -3.82 -5.11 19.46
CA SER A 10 -2.83 -6.18 19.44
C SER A 10 -1.67 -5.84 18.51
N SER A 11 -0.46 -6.25 18.90
CA SER A 11 0.68 -6.27 17.98
C SER A 11 0.43 -7.27 16.85
N PRO A 12 0.94 -7.03 15.63
CA PRO A 12 0.82 -8.00 14.55
C PRO A 12 1.61 -9.29 14.88
N ASP A 13 1.12 -10.41 14.38
CA ASP A 13 1.69 -11.74 14.55
C ASP A 13 1.54 -12.58 13.26
N PRO A 14 2.62 -13.09 12.64
CA PRO A 14 4.03 -12.89 13.01
C PRO A 14 4.50 -11.46 12.74
N ARG A 15 5.04 -10.81 13.77
CA ARG A 15 5.38 -9.38 13.73
C ARG A 15 6.34 -9.03 12.60
N GLU A 16 7.42 -9.81 12.46
CA GLU A 16 8.48 -9.52 11.50
C GLU A 16 7.99 -9.56 10.06
N GLU A 17 7.23 -10.59 9.68
CA GLU A 17 6.67 -10.74 8.34
C GLU A 17 5.65 -9.64 8.01
N VAL A 18 4.79 -9.24 8.97
CA VAL A 18 3.81 -8.18 8.73
C VAL A 18 4.50 -6.82 8.56
N LEU A 19 5.53 -6.55 9.36
CA LEU A 19 6.36 -5.35 9.20
C LEU A 19 7.08 -5.33 7.85
N PHE A 20 7.61 -6.48 7.43
CA PHE A 20 8.25 -6.64 6.13
C PHE A 20 7.26 -6.39 4.99
N ALA A 21 6.08 -7.03 5.04
CA ALA A 21 5.02 -6.85 4.05
C ALA A 21 4.63 -5.37 3.92
N VAL A 22 4.39 -4.68 5.05
CA VAL A 22 4.07 -3.25 5.03
C VAL A 22 5.19 -2.42 4.39
N ARG A 23 6.46 -2.72 4.70
CA ARG A 23 7.60 -1.95 4.18
C ARG A 23 7.81 -2.17 2.68
N GLU A 24 7.67 -3.40 2.19
CA GLU A 24 8.05 -3.77 0.82
C GLU A 24 6.85 -4.05 -0.11
N HIS A 25 5.59 -3.86 0.31
CA HIS A 25 4.44 -4.18 -0.55
C HIS A 25 4.46 -3.44 -1.90
N ASP A 26 5.02 -2.24 -1.95
CA ASP A 26 5.16 -1.45 -3.17
C ASP A 26 6.53 -1.60 -3.85
N CYS A 27 7.35 -2.59 -3.49
CA CYS A 27 8.71 -2.70 -4.05
C CYS A 27 8.76 -2.91 -5.58
N GLY A 28 7.69 -3.45 -6.19
CA GLY A 28 7.56 -3.60 -7.64
C GLY A 28 7.51 -2.28 -8.42
N TRP A 29 7.25 -1.16 -7.73
CA TRP A 29 7.23 0.20 -8.29
C TRP A 29 8.63 0.77 -8.55
N LYS A 30 9.67 0.29 -7.87
CA LYS A 30 11.04 0.84 -7.93
C LYS A 30 11.53 1.05 -9.38
N GLU A 31 11.28 0.07 -10.26
CA GLU A 31 11.65 0.17 -11.67
C GLU A 31 10.83 1.22 -12.43
N TRP A 32 9.51 1.24 -12.21
CA TRP A 32 8.61 2.20 -12.85
C TRP A 32 8.94 3.65 -12.44
N ASP A 33 9.12 3.88 -11.15
CA ASP A 33 9.41 5.19 -10.57
C ASP A 33 10.80 5.71 -10.93
N SER A 34 11.72 4.85 -11.38
CA SER A 34 13.02 5.26 -11.90
C SER A 34 12.92 6.04 -13.21
N SER A 35 11.81 5.90 -13.94
CA SER A 35 11.62 6.44 -15.29
C SER A 35 10.21 7.04 -15.48
N PRO A 36 9.80 8.02 -14.65
CA PRO A 36 8.42 8.52 -14.63
C PRO A 36 7.99 9.04 -15.99
N LYS A 37 6.71 8.82 -16.30
CA LYS A 37 6.06 9.21 -17.55
C LYS A 37 5.07 10.34 -17.31
N ILE A 38 4.74 11.08 -18.36
CA ILE A 38 3.65 12.06 -18.35
C ILE A 38 2.39 11.42 -18.94
N ASN A 39 1.21 11.91 -18.54
CA ASN A 39 -0.02 11.70 -19.30
C ASN A 39 0.06 12.58 -20.57
N PRO A 40 0.01 11.98 -21.78
CA PRO A 40 0.15 12.72 -23.03
C PRO A 40 -1.02 13.67 -23.32
N GLU A 41 -2.19 13.46 -22.71
CA GLU A 41 -3.39 14.28 -22.93
C GLU A 41 -3.30 15.63 -22.20
N ASN A 42 -2.69 15.65 -21.01
CA ASN A 42 -2.69 16.84 -20.15
C ASN A 42 -1.28 17.36 -19.77
N GLY A 43 -0.23 16.58 -20.06
CA GLY A 43 1.16 16.93 -19.80
C GLY A 43 1.60 16.83 -18.33
N TYR A 44 0.76 16.35 -17.40
CA TYR A 44 1.12 16.14 -16.00
C TYR A 44 1.79 14.77 -15.79
N PRO A 45 2.50 14.54 -14.67
CA PRO A 45 2.98 13.21 -14.31
C PRO A 45 1.84 12.20 -14.36
N ALA A 46 2.04 11.08 -15.05
CA ALA A 46 1.04 10.03 -15.16
C ALA A 46 0.79 9.42 -13.78
N ASN A 47 -0.48 9.23 -13.44
CA ASN A 47 -0.87 8.57 -12.20
C ASN A 47 -1.24 7.09 -12.45
N PHE A 48 -1.31 6.32 -11.37
CA PHE A 48 -1.59 4.88 -11.40
C PHE A 48 -2.87 4.48 -12.15
N MET A 49 -3.90 5.34 -12.15
CA MET A 49 -5.19 5.06 -12.80
C MET A 49 -5.13 5.23 -14.33
N GLU A 50 -4.05 5.82 -14.84
CA GLU A 50 -3.82 6.09 -16.26
C GLU A 50 -2.90 5.04 -16.91
N MET A 51 -2.51 4.00 -16.15
CA MET A 51 -1.61 2.95 -16.61
C MET A 51 -2.36 1.83 -17.34
N GLU A 52 -1.69 1.22 -18.31
CA GLU A 52 -2.15 -0.01 -18.96
C GLU A 52 -2.20 -1.17 -17.96
N SER A 53 -3.16 -2.09 -18.13
CA SER A 53 -3.31 -3.22 -17.22
C SER A 53 -2.12 -4.18 -17.23
N SER A 54 -1.35 -4.23 -18.32
CA SER A 54 -0.08 -4.97 -18.40
C SER A 54 0.98 -4.38 -17.48
N ASP A 55 1.10 -3.05 -17.42
CA ASP A 55 2.05 -2.36 -16.56
C ASP A 55 1.69 -2.57 -15.08
N GLN A 56 0.39 -2.40 -14.75
CA GLN A 56 -0.13 -2.67 -13.41
C GLN A 56 0.14 -4.11 -12.98
N SER A 57 -0.18 -5.07 -13.84
CA SER A 57 0.02 -6.50 -13.55
C SER A 57 1.48 -6.88 -13.36
N GLY A 58 2.38 -6.29 -14.17
CA GLY A 58 3.82 -6.50 -14.05
C GLY A 58 4.38 -5.94 -12.74
N ILE A 59 3.96 -4.74 -12.34
CA ILE A 59 4.37 -4.11 -11.07
C ILE A 59 3.91 -4.96 -9.88
N TRP A 60 2.62 -5.30 -9.83
CA TRP A 60 2.07 -6.06 -8.70
C TRP A 60 2.70 -7.44 -8.58
N ARG A 61 2.94 -8.12 -9.72
CA ARG A 61 3.66 -9.39 -9.74
C ARG A 61 5.05 -9.28 -9.12
N ARG A 62 5.85 -8.30 -9.57
CA ARG A 62 7.17 -8.05 -8.98
C ARG A 62 7.09 -7.79 -7.48
N SER A 63 6.11 -7.04 -7.02
CA SER A 63 5.95 -6.72 -5.60
C SER A 63 5.83 -7.95 -4.71
N PHE A 64 5.10 -9.00 -5.12
CA PHE A 64 4.96 -10.20 -4.29
C PHE A 64 6.01 -11.29 -4.58
N GLU A 65 6.57 -11.35 -5.79
CA GLU A 65 7.58 -12.38 -6.14
C GLU A 65 8.99 -12.05 -5.60
N SER A 66 9.37 -10.77 -5.48
CA SER A 66 10.76 -10.33 -5.25
C SER A 66 11.44 -10.86 -3.98
N HIS A 67 10.67 -11.18 -2.93
CA HIS A 67 11.19 -11.61 -1.63
C HIS A 67 10.56 -12.93 -1.16
N SER A 68 10.02 -13.70 -2.11
CA SER A 68 9.16 -14.83 -1.77
C SER A 68 9.89 -16.06 -1.23
N ASP A 69 11.21 -16.10 -1.36
CA ASP A 69 12.05 -17.17 -0.83
C ASP A 69 12.48 -16.86 0.61
N GLU A 70 12.76 -15.59 0.94
CA GLU A 70 13.13 -15.16 2.28
C GLU A 70 11.91 -14.90 3.18
N HIS A 71 10.83 -14.33 2.61
CA HIS A 71 9.64 -13.88 3.33
C HIS A 71 8.34 -14.40 2.67
N PRO A 72 8.12 -15.73 2.64
CA PRO A 72 6.97 -16.33 1.94
C PRO A 72 5.62 -15.84 2.47
N TYR A 73 5.49 -15.65 3.79
CA TYR A 73 4.26 -15.18 4.40
C TYR A 73 3.98 -13.72 4.04
N ALA A 74 4.99 -12.84 4.19
CA ALA A 74 4.87 -11.44 3.80
C ALA A 74 4.53 -11.30 2.31
N SER A 75 5.20 -12.04 1.45
CA SER A 75 4.91 -12.08 0.01
C SER A 75 3.47 -12.52 -0.29
N ALA A 76 2.93 -13.50 0.44
CA ALA A 76 1.54 -13.90 0.28
C ALA A 76 0.56 -12.78 0.69
N LEU A 77 0.86 -12.01 1.75
CA LEU A 77 0.07 -10.82 2.12
C LEU A 77 0.10 -9.76 1.02
N VAL A 78 1.26 -9.51 0.42
CA VAL A 78 1.41 -8.55 -0.69
C VAL A 78 0.62 -9.01 -1.92
N ALA A 79 0.67 -10.29 -2.26
CA ALA A 79 -0.13 -10.86 -3.36
C ALA A 79 -1.64 -10.68 -3.10
N LEU A 80 -2.11 -10.99 -1.88
CA LEU A 80 -3.51 -10.81 -1.48
C LEU A 80 -3.93 -9.32 -1.48
N HIS A 81 -3.02 -8.41 -1.14
CA HIS A 81 -3.26 -6.97 -1.21
C HIS A 81 -3.55 -6.55 -2.66
N PHE A 82 -2.71 -6.95 -3.61
CA PHE A 82 -2.92 -6.64 -5.03
C PHE A 82 -4.09 -7.40 -5.67
N ALA A 83 -4.45 -8.59 -5.17
CA ALA A 83 -5.64 -9.32 -5.60
C ALA A 83 -6.91 -8.45 -5.54
N ARG A 84 -7.03 -7.62 -4.49
CA ARG A 84 -8.16 -6.70 -4.33
C ARG A 84 -8.25 -5.68 -5.46
N PHE A 85 -7.12 -5.13 -5.90
CA PHE A 85 -7.06 -4.15 -6.99
C PHE A 85 -7.26 -4.83 -8.35
N ASN A 86 -6.64 -5.98 -8.55
CA ASN A 86 -6.83 -6.80 -9.75
C ASN A 86 -8.30 -7.16 -9.99
N ARG A 87 -9.00 -7.57 -8.92
CA ARG A 87 -10.45 -7.84 -8.98
C ARG A 87 -11.27 -6.61 -9.37
N LYS A 88 -10.86 -5.39 -8.99
CA LYS A 88 -11.54 -4.17 -9.44
C LYS A 88 -11.38 -3.95 -10.95
N ILE A 89 -10.21 -4.27 -11.51
CA ILE A 89 -10.01 -4.27 -12.98
C ILE A 89 -10.97 -5.27 -13.61
N LEU A 90 -11.00 -6.51 -13.11
CA LEU A 90 -11.87 -7.55 -13.65
C LEU A 90 -13.37 -7.22 -13.52
N ILE A 91 -13.80 -6.50 -12.50
CA ILE A 91 -15.19 -6.01 -12.37
C ILE A 91 -15.50 -4.96 -13.44
N LYS A 92 -14.55 -4.08 -13.77
CA LYS A 92 -14.71 -3.04 -14.78
C LYS A 92 -14.65 -3.61 -16.20
N ASP A 93 -13.74 -4.55 -16.43
CA ASP A 93 -13.57 -5.28 -17.68
C ASP A 93 -13.28 -6.76 -17.42
N HIS A 94 -14.34 -7.58 -17.50
CA HIS A 94 -14.23 -9.03 -17.34
C HIS A 94 -13.44 -9.71 -18.45
N SER A 95 -13.11 -9.03 -19.54
CA SER A 95 -12.35 -9.59 -20.66
C SER A 95 -10.83 -9.41 -20.54
N ASP A 96 -10.37 -8.52 -19.65
CA ASP A 96 -8.95 -8.17 -19.49
C ASP A 96 -8.08 -9.42 -19.25
N LEU A 97 -7.18 -9.68 -20.21
CA LEU A 97 -6.33 -10.87 -20.22
C LEU A 97 -5.21 -10.78 -19.17
N ASN A 98 -4.62 -9.61 -18.97
CA ASN A 98 -3.53 -9.42 -18.00
C ASN A 98 -4.04 -9.65 -16.59
N ALA A 99 -5.19 -9.07 -16.26
CA ALA A 99 -5.82 -9.22 -14.96
C ALA A 99 -6.25 -10.66 -14.68
N LYS A 100 -6.75 -11.40 -15.68
CA LYS A 100 -7.06 -12.84 -15.54
C LYS A 100 -5.83 -13.69 -15.28
N LEU A 101 -4.76 -13.47 -16.05
CA LEU A 101 -3.50 -14.18 -15.89
C LEU A 101 -2.88 -13.90 -14.52
N LEU A 102 -3.00 -12.66 -14.04
CA LEU A 102 -2.54 -12.29 -12.72
C LEU A 102 -3.40 -12.91 -11.61
N GLU A 103 -4.74 -12.91 -11.73
CA GLU A 103 -5.62 -13.54 -10.73
C GLU A 103 -5.24 -15.00 -10.50
N GLY A 104 -5.10 -15.76 -11.59
CA GLY A 104 -4.69 -17.16 -11.49
C GLY A 104 -3.26 -17.36 -10.97
N ALA A 105 -2.36 -16.41 -11.20
CA ALA A 105 -1.01 -16.45 -10.66
C ALA A 105 -0.99 -16.15 -9.15
N ILE A 106 -1.76 -15.15 -8.71
CA ILE A 106 -1.94 -14.82 -7.29
C ILE A 106 -2.54 -16.01 -6.55
N ASP A 107 -3.60 -16.63 -7.08
CA ASP A 107 -4.26 -17.76 -6.42
C ASP A 107 -3.30 -18.94 -6.20
N ARG A 108 -2.50 -19.29 -7.23
CA ARG A 108 -1.46 -20.34 -7.11
C ARG A 108 -0.37 -19.94 -6.14
N PHE A 109 0.12 -18.70 -6.25
CA PHE A 109 1.21 -18.20 -5.42
C PHE A 109 0.84 -18.17 -3.94
N VAL A 110 -0.34 -17.64 -3.60
CA VAL A 110 -0.85 -17.59 -2.23
C VAL A 110 -1.08 -19.00 -1.69
N SER A 111 -1.62 -19.91 -2.50
CA SER A 111 -1.82 -21.31 -2.11
C SER A 111 -0.50 -22.00 -1.80
N ASP A 112 0.52 -21.81 -2.64
CA ASP A 112 1.87 -22.34 -2.43
C ASP A 112 2.52 -21.78 -1.16
N LYS A 113 2.63 -20.45 -1.06
CA LYS A 113 3.36 -19.78 0.03
C LYS A 113 2.71 -19.91 1.40
N LEU A 114 1.40 -20.17 1.46
CA LEU A 114 0.68 -20.41 2.70
C LEU A 114 0.35 -21.90 2.92
N GLY A 115 0.83 -22.81 2.06
CA GLY A 115 0.59 -24.25 2.18
C GLY A 115 -0.88 -24.66 2.13
N MET A 116 -1.70 -23.96 1.33
CA MET A 116 -3.14 -24.25 1.20
C MET A 116 -3.44 -25.15 0.00
N GLU A 117 -4.45 -26.00 0.15
CA GLU A 117 -5.01 -26.75 -0.97
C GLU A 117 -5.83 -25.84 -1.89
N HIS A 118 -5.59 -25.93 -3.20
CA HIS A 118 -6.15 -25.07 -4.24
C HIS A 118 -7.69 -25.17 -4.42
N SER A 119 -8.36 -26.03 -3.66
CA SER A 119 -9.72 -26.50 -3.94
C SER A 119 -10.83 -25.87 -3.08
N LYS A 120 -10.51 -24.97 -2.15
CA LYS A 120 -11.53 -24.41 -1.22
C LYS A 120 -11.63 -22.89 -1.28
N PRO A 121 -12.68 -22.33 -1.91
CA PRO A 121 -13.04 -20.92 -1.77
C PRO A 121 -13.26 -20.58 -0.30
N GLY A 122 -12.63 -19.51 0.20
CA GLY A 122 -12.72 -19.08 1.61
C GLY A 122 -11.63 -19.62 2.54
N SER A 123 -10.65 -20.36 2.01
CA SER A 123 -9.55 -21.02 2.74
C SER A 123 -8.59 -20.11 3.49
N ILE A 124 -8.49 -18.82 3.14
CA ILE A 124 -7.49 -17.94 3.76
C ILE A 124 -7.73 -17.88 5.29
N PRO A 125 -6.74 -18.27 6.11
CA PRO A 125 -6.84 -18.26 7.57
C PRO A 125 -7.19 -16.87 8.10
N ARG A 126 -7.84 -16.86 9.26
CA ARG A 126 -8.36 -15.64 9.84
C ARG A 126 -7.24 -14.68 10.23
N GLU A 127 -6.13 -15.20 10.73
CA GLU A 127 -4.92 -14.47 11.10
C GLU A 127 -4.31 -13.77 9.87
N VAL A 128 -4.28 -14.46 8.72
CA VAL A 128 -3.82 -13.89 7.44
C VAL A 128 -4.74 -12.76 6.99
N LYS A 129 -6.06 -12.91 7.11
CA LYS A 129 -7.02 -11.83 6.78
C LYS A 129 -6.82 -10.61 7.66
N ILE A 130 -6.55 -10.82 8.96
CA ILE A 130 -6.26 -9.74 9.91
C ILE A 130 -4.97 -9.03 9.54
N ASN A 131 -3.90 -9.76 9.25
CA ASN A 131 -2.62 -9.19 8.85
C ASN A 131 -2.70 -8.44 7.52
N LEU A 132 -3.41 -9.00 6.55
CA LEU A 132 -3.71 -8.32 5.29
C LEU A 132 -4.46 -7.01 5.54
N ARG A 133 -5.42 -7.01 6.48
CA ARG A 133 -6.16 -5.80 6.83
C ARG A 133 -5.27 -4.77 7.51
N LEU A 134 -4.36 -5.17 8.40
CA LEU A 134 -3.37 -4.28 9.01
C LEU A 134 -2.48 -3.61 7.94
N LEU A 135 -2.00 -4.39 6.96
CA LEU A 135 -1.26 -3.84 5.82
C LEU A 135 -2.08 -2.77 5.08
N GLN A 136 -3.33 -3.09 4.72
CA GLN A 136 -4.23 -2.16 4.04
C GLN A 136 -4.53 -0.90 4.86
N VAL A 137 -4.65 -1.00 6.18
CA VAL A 137 -4.89 0.16 7.05
C VAL A 137 -3.68 1.08 7.05
N VAL A 138 -2.46 0.53 7.13
CA VAL A 138 -1.23 1.33 7.10
C VAL A 138 -1.01 1.95 5.72
N ASP A 139 -1.33 1.23 4.64
CA ASP A 139 -1.35 1.78 3.27
C ASP A 139 -2.35 2.95 3.14
N ILE A 140 -3.58 2.83 3.65
CA ILE A 140 -4.53 3.95 3.64
C ILE A 140 -4.00 5.16 4.45
N ILE A 141 -3.35 4.91 5.59
CA ILE A 141 -2.72 5.99 6.38
C ILE A 141 -1.59 6.65 5.57
N SER A 142 -0.74 5.87 4.89
CA SER A 142 0.34 6.44 4.07
C SER A 142 -0.21 7.31 2.93
N LEU A 143 -1.28 6.89 2.27
CA LEU A 143 -1.97 7.67 1.25
C LEU A 143 -2.53 8.97 1.81
N ALA A 144 -3.16 8.94 2.98
CA ALA A 144 -3.68 10.14 3.63
C ALA A 144 -2.58 11.17 3.92
N LEU A 145 -1.41 10.71 4.38
CA LEU A 145 -0.24 11.55 4.60
C LEU A 145 0.32 12.11 3.29
N CYS A 146 0.53 11.26 2.28
CA CYS A 146 1.07 11.67 0.98
C CYS A 146 0.16 12.64 0.22
N HIS A 147 -1.16 12.51 0.37
CA HIS A 147 -2.14 13.40 -0.26
C HIS A 147 -2.51 14.61 0.59
N GLY A 148 -2.16 14.64 1.89
CA GLY A 148 -2.58 15.69 2.81
C GLY A 148 -4.09 15.74 3.01
N TRP A 149 -4.76 14.59 3.14
CA TRP A 149 -6.21 14.55 3.32
C TRP A 149 -6.64 15.17 4.65
N GLU A 150 -7.67 16.02 4.61
CA GLU A 150 -8.20 16.68 5.80
C GLU A 150 -8.87 15.70 6.77
N SER A 151 -9.54 14.67 6.24
CA SER A 151 -10.23 13.65 7.04
C SER A 151 -10.30 12.32 6.29
N MET A 152 -10.11 11.22 7.02
CA MET A 152 -10.24 9.85 6.51
C MET A 152 -10.82 8.93 7.59
N GLU A 153 -11.89 8.21 7.26
CA GLU A 153 -12.43 7.14 8.11
C GLU A 153 -11.98 5.78 7.58
N ILE A 154 -11.39 4.97 8.45
CA ILE A 154 -10.94 3.62 8.15
C ILE A 154 -11.76 2.66 9.00
N ALA A 155 -12.74 1.99 8.37
CA ALA A 155 -13.55 0.96 9.01
C ALA A 155 -12.77 -0.35 9.19
N ASP A 156 -13.29 -1.27 9.99
CA ASP A 156 -12.79 -2.64 10.12
C ASP A 156 -11.28 -2.73 10.41
N VAL A 157 -10.78 -1.85 11.28
CA VAL A 157 -9.39 -1.91 11.73
C VAL A 157 -9.28 -2.98 12.82
N PRO A 158 -8.47 -4.03 12.63
CA PRO A 158 -8.34 -5.09 13.62
C PRO A 158 -7.85 -4.54 14.95
N VAL A 159 -8.62 -4.80 16.01
CA VAL A 159 -8.23 -4.53 17.39
C VAL A 159 -7.44 -5.71 17.93
N ASP A 160 -7.84 -6.94 17.59
CA ASP A 160 -7.19 -8.16 18.03
C ASP A 160 -7.37 -9.32 17.06
N TYR A 161 -6.71 -10.44 17.39
CA TYR A 161 -6.93 -11.73 16.75
C TYR A 161 -8.11 -12.50 17.35
N GLY A 162 -9.00 -11.87 18.13
CA GLY A 162 -10.28 -12.45 18.59
C GLY A 162 -11.47 -12.08 17.68
N GLY A 163 -11.37 -10.98 16.93
CA GLY A 163 -12.30 -10.60 15.86
C GLY A 163 -12.88 -9.22 16.07
N ASN A 164 -12.43 -8.54 17.13
CA ASN A 164 -12.82 -7.20 17.42
C ASN A 164 -12.19 -6.25 16.40
N SER A 165 -12.99 -5.27 15.97
CA SER A 165 -12.54 -4.22 15.07
C SER A 165 -13.00 -2.87 15.56
N ALA A 166 -12.28 -1.84 15.13
CA ALA A 166 -12.60 -0.44 15.40
C ALA A 166 -12.67 0.33 14.09
N ARG A 167 -13.28 1.51 14.17
CA ARG A 167 -13.18 2.52 13.12
C ARG A 167 -12.16 3.57 13.56
N LEU A 168 -11.12 3.77 12.75
CA LEU A 168 -10.18 4.86 12.95
C LEU A 168 -10.65 6.11 12.20
N VAL A 169 -10.51 7.27 12.82
CA VAL A 169 -10.73 8.57 12.19
C VAL A 169 -9.42 9.33 12.25
N LEU A 170 -8.84 9.60 11.07
CA LEU A 170 -7.62 10.38 10.89
C LEU A 170 -8.01 11.78 10.39
N LYS A 171 -7.48 12.84 10.99
CA LYS A 171 -7.77 14.24 10.63
C LYS A 171 -6.51 15.09 10.58
N SER A 172 -6.49 16.11 9.72
CA SER A 172 -5.46 17.15 9.68
C SER A 172 -6.01 18.45 9.10
N GLU A 173 -5.49 19.60 9.53
CA GLU A 173 -5.82 20.92 8.96
C GLU A 173 -4.74 21.43 8.00
N ASP A 174 -3.52 20.89 8.07
CA ASP A 174 -2.35 21.37 7.33
C ASP A 174 -1.70 20.31 6.42
N GLY A 175 -2.18 19.06 6.49
CA GLY A 175 -1.65 17.93 5.72
C GLY A 175 -0.34 17.35 6.26
N PHE A 176 0.16 17.80 7.41
CA PHE A 176 1.41 17.35 8.03
C PHE A 176 1.25 16.90 9.49
N ASN A 177 0.36 17.55 10.23
CA ASN A 177 0.05 17.27 11.61
C ASN A 177 -1.33 16.61 11.70
N PHE A 178 -1.35 15.33 12.01
CA PHE A 178 -2.55 14.52 12.06
C PHE A 178 -2.93 14.15 13.49
N THR A 179 -4.24 13.97 13.72
CA THR A 179 -4.76 13.23 14.87
C THR A 179 -5.45 11.96 14.42
N ILE A 180 -5.35 10.89 15.20
CA ILE A 180 -6.04 9.63 14.94
C ILE A 180 -6.74 9.13 16.21
N SER A 181 -8.01 8.72 16.06
CA SER A 181 -8.81 8.18 17.16
C SER A 181 -9.64 6.96 16.69
N PRO A 182 -9.65 5.85 17.46
CA PRO A 182 -8.76 5.57 18.59
C PRO A 182 -7.29 5.48 18.15
N TYR A 183 -6.34 5.70 19.06
CA TYR A 183 -4.91 5.74 18.73
C TYR A 183 -4.28 4.34 18.73
N PRO A 184 -3.81 3.80 17.58
CA PRO A 184 -3.37 2.40 17.48
C PRO A 184 -1.87 2.20 17.77
N PHE A 185 -1.12 3.27 18.00
CA PHE A 185 0.31 3.20 18.21
C PHE A 185 0.67 3.20 19.70
N SER A 186 1.85 2.69 20.03
CA SER A 186 2.49 2.82 21.33
C SER A 186 3.00 4.25 21.55
N GLY A 187 2.86 4.78 22.77
CA GLY A 187 3.19 6.17 23.11
C GLY A 187 2.04 7.14 22.81
N THR A 188 2.34 8.44 22.74
CA THR A 188 1.33 9.51 22.56
C THR A 188 1.45 10.24 21.22
N THR A 189 2.58 10.10 20.54
CA THR A 189 2.87 10.75 19.26
C THR A 189 3.76 9.83 18.42
N LEU A 190 3.44 9.73 17.14
CA LEU A 190 4.27 9.10 16.12
C LEU A 190 4.84 10.21 15.24
N GLU A 191 6.16 10.27 15.16
CA GLU A 191 6.89 11.20 14.29
C GLU A 191 7.46 10.42 13.12
N LEU A 192 7.27 10.95 11.91
CA LEU A 192 7.71 10.32 10.67
C LEU A 192 8.46 11.36 9.84
N ARG A 193 9.53 10.93 9.19
CA ARG A 193 10.30 11.76 8.26
C ARG A 193 10.53 10.97 6.98
N VAL A 194 10.20 11.57 5.84
CA VAL A 194 10.47 11.00 4.51
C VAL A 194 11.25 11.98 3.66
N GLN A 195 12.11 11.47 2.78
CA GLN A 195 12.79 12.29 1.78
C GLN A 195 11.93 12.36 0.53
N ALA A 196 11.69 13.58 0.04
CA ALA A 196 10.89 13.82 -1.15
C ALA A 196 11.55 14.85 -2.06
N ARG A 197 11.11 14.91 -3.31
CA ARG A 197 11.45 15.98 -4.25
C ARG A 197 10.21 16.77 -4.58
N LYS A 198 10.24 18.08 -4.38
CA LYS A 198 9.11 18.96 -4.65
C LYS A 198 9.22 19.52 -6.07
N LEU A 199 8.21 19.22 -6.89
CA LEU A 199 8.07 19.80 -8.22
C LEU A 199 7.03 20.92 -8.20
N GLY A 200 7.29 21.99 -8.95
CA GLY A 200 6.29 23.02 -9.21
C GLY A 200 5.15 22.44 -10.06
N ARG A 201 3.91 22.82 -9.77
CA ARG A 201 2.75 22.38 -10.56
C ARG A 201 2.78 23.04 -11.94
N ARG A 202 3.09 22.24 -12.96
CA ARG A 202 3.07 22.63 -14.38
C ARG A 202 2.86 21.41 -15.27
N SER A 203 2.50 21.64 -16.53
CA SER A 203 2.63 20.64 -17.57
C SER A 203 4.09 20.53 -18.04
N TYR A 204 4.42 19.34 -18.55
CA TYR A 204 5.72 18.98 -19.11
C TYR A 204 5.55 18.67 -20.59
N SER A 205 6.55 19.05 -21.40
CA SER A 205 6.50 18.83 -22.85
C SER A 205 6.79 17.38 -23.28
N GLY A 206 7.15 16.52 -22.34
CA GLY A 206 7.52 15.13 -22.57
C GLY A 206 8.16 14.49 -21.34
N ASN A 207 8.35 13.16 -21.39
CA ASN A 207 8.97 12.39 -20.29
C ASN A 207 10.34 12.95 -19.88
N GLU A 208 11.17 13.37 -20.85
CA GLU A 208 12.50 13.92 -20.57
C GLU A 208 12.46 15.28 -19.83
N ASP A 209 11.42 16.11 -20.05
CA ASP A 209 11.26 17.36 -19.30
C ASP A 209 10.88 17.10 -17.84
N LEU A 210 9.98 16.13 -17.59
CA LEU A 210 9.65 15.66 -16.25
C LEU A 210 10.89 15.09 -15.55
N ARG A 211 11.62 14.19 -16.21
CA ARG A 211 12.82 13.54 -15.66
C ARG A 211 13.92 14.55 -15.36
N ARG A 212 14.15 15.53 -16.23
CA ARG A 212 15.11 16.62 -15.96
C ARG A 212 14.71 17.45 -14.75
N SER A 213 13.43 17.80 -14.65
CA SER A 213 12.89 18.58 -13.53
C SER A 213 12.97 17.81 -12.21
N LEU A 214 12.64 16.52 -12.23
CA LEU A 214 12.80 15.63 -11.08
C LEU A 214 14.27 15.47 -10.73
N GLY A 215 15.15 15.28 -11.71
CA GLY A 215 16.59 15.11 -11.55
C GLY A 215 17.28 16.30 -10.89
N SER A 216 16.85 17.53 -11.20
CA SER A 216 17.39 18.77 -10.65
C SER A 216 16.71 19.24 -9.36
N ALA A 217 15.54 18.69 -9.01
CA ALA A 217 14.84 19.05 -7.78
C ALA A 217 15.63 18.58 -6.54
N PRO A 218 15.90 19.47 -5.59
CA PRO A 218 16.59 19.09 -4.36
C PRO A 218 15.70 18.15 -3.54
N TYR A 219 16.34 17.25 -2.80
CA TYR A 219 15.64 16.52 -1.75
C TYR A 219 15.26 17.48 -0.62
N ALA A 220 14.07 17.27 -0.08
CA ALA A 220 13.57 17.92 1.10
C ALA A 220 13.01 16.86 2.05
N ALA A 221 13.22 17.06 3.35
CA ALA A 221 12.54 16.27 4.37
C ALA A 221 11.09 16.74 4.48
N LEU A 222 10.16 15.80 4.45
CA LEU A 222 8.77 16.01 4.87
C LEU A 222 8.61 15.35 6.24
N ASP A 223 8.25 16.17 7.22
CA ASP A 223 8.02 15.75 8.59
C ASP A 223 6.52 15.66 8.86
N PHE A 224 6.08 14.53 9.38
CA PHE A 224 4.70 14.26 9.75
C PHE A 224 4.61 13.92 11.23
N THR A 225 3.51 14.34 11.86
CA THR A 225 3.16 13.86 13.20
C THR A 225 1.78 13.23 13.19
N ILE A 226 1.59 12.14 13.92
CA ILE A 226 0.29 11.55 14.21
C ILE A 226 0.13 11.48 15.73
N ARG A 227 -0.86 12.18 16.26
CA ARG A 227 -1.16 12.26 17.70
C ARG A 227 -2.46 11.56 18.02
N LYS A 228 -2.66 11.24 19.30
CA LYS A 228 -3.97 10.81 19.81
C LYS A 228 -4.98 11.95 19.62
N GLY A 229 -6.09 11.66 18.94
CA GLY A 229 -7.23 12.57 18.77
C GLY A 229 -8.25 12.50 19.90
#